data_AF-A0AAW2MXT8-F1
#
_entry.id   AF-A0AAW2MXT8-F1
#
_cell.length_a   1.000
_cell.length_b   1.000
_cell.length_c   1.000
_cell.angle_alpha   90.00
_cell.angle_beta   90.00
_cell.angle_gamma   90.00
#
_symmetry.space_group_name_H-M   'P 1'
#
loop_
_entity.id
_entity.type
_entity.pdbx_description
1 polymer ?
#
loop_
_entity_poly.entity_id
_entity_poly.type
_entity_poly.pdbx_seq_one_letter_code
_entity_poly.pdbx_strand_id
1 'polypeptide(L)'
;MALSNHKLSILVLISVLSFVLLLPKCGAAIAKYDEYLKKRAQESLEESRKAFNPNPEELADDLNDQVSETLTPEGGKRNLRQGGCKATNPIDRCWRCDPNWAENRKKLAECARGFGHRATGGKSGKYYVVTDPSDATWTSQSLEPPHAVIQKPCGSYLPTTWSSR
;
A
#
# COMPACT_ATOMS: atom_id res chain seq x y z
N MET A 1 22.87 38.11 -55.60
CA MET A 1 23.80 36.98 -55.86
C MET A 1 23.09 35.70 -55.45
N ALA A 2 22.84 34.77 -56.38
CA ALA A 2 22.16 33.52 -56.05
C ALA A 2 23.10 32.59 -55.27
N LEU A 3 22.64 32.03 -54.15
CA LEU A 3 23.37 31.00 -53.42
C LEU A 3 23.35 29.71 -54.25
N SER A 4 24.51 29.11 -54.53
CA SER A 4 24.55 27.81 -55.19
C SER A 4 24.08 26.70 -54.23
N ASN A 5 23.48 25.64 -54.77
CA ASN A 5 22.97 24.50 -53.99
C ASN A 5 24.02 23.90 -53.04
N HIS A 6 25.29 23.89 -53.46
CA HIS A 6 26.41 23.44 -52.62
C HIS A 6 26.62 24.34 -51.39
N LYS A 7 26.53 25.67 -51.56
CA LYS A 7 26.62 26.63 -50.45
C LYS A 7 25.43 26.53 -49.50
N LEU A 8 24.23 26.27 -50.03
CA LEU A 8 23.03 26.05 -49.22
C LEU A 8 23.12 24.76 -48.39
N SER A 9 23.60 23.67 -48.97
CA SER A 9 23.82 22.39 -48.28
C SER A 9 24.81 22.51 -47.13
N ILE A 10 25.94 23.20 -47.36
CA ILE A 10 26.94 23.48 -46.31
C ILE A 10 26.33 24.32 -45.19
N LEU A 11 25.52 25.33 -45.51
CA LEU A 11 24.86 26.18 -44.52
C LEU A 11 23.87 25.40 -43.65
N VAL A 12 23.11 24.48 -44.26
CA VAL A 12 22.19 23.58 -43.56
C VAL A 12 22.97 22.63 -42.65
N LEU A 13 24.06 22.03 -43.12
CA LEU A 13 24.90 21.15 -42.31
C LEU A 13 25.50 21.88 -41.09
N ILE A 14 25.99 23.11 -41.27
CA ILE A 14 26.52 23.94 -40.19
C ILE A 14 25.40 24.30 -39.19
N SER A 15 24.20 24.62 -39.68
CA SER A 15 23.03 24.90 -38.84
C SER A 15 22.59 23.70 -38.02
N VAL A 16 22.62 22.49 -38.59
CA VAL A 16 22.25 21.27 -37.87
C VAL A 16 23.33 20.93 -36.84
N LEU A 17 24.61 21.05 -37.20
CA LEU A 17 25.72 20.79 -36.27
C LEU A 17 25.70 21.75 -35.08
N SER A 18 25.43 23.04 -35.32
CA SER A 18 25.33 24.04 -34.24
C SER A 18 24.15 23.75 -33.32
N PHE A 19 23.01 23.34 -33.88
CA PHE A 19 21.85 22.93 -33.09
C PHE A 19 22.12 21.68 -32.24
N VAL A 20 22.80 20.65 -32.79
CA VAL A 20 23.17 19.44 -32.05
C VAL A 20 24.16 19.75 -30.90
N LEU A 21 25.11 20.66 -31.13
CA LEU A 21 26.05 21.11 -30.08
C LEU A 21 25.37 21.94 -28.99
N LEU A 22 24.16 22.47 -29.23
CA LEU A 22 23.33 23.16 -28.25
C LEU A 22 22.43 22.19 -27.43
N LEU A 23 22.25 20.94 -27.87
CA LEU A 23 21.40 19.95 -27.19
C LEU A 23 21.82 19.56 -25.76
N PRO A 24 23.11 19.50 -25.34
CA PRO A 24 23.43 18.94 -24.02
C PRO A 24 23.29 19.95 -22.86
N LYS A 25 22.63 21.11 -23.03
CA LYS A 25 22.39 22.07 -21.94
C LYS A 25 20.98 22.06 -21.37
N CYS A 26 20.03 21.34 -21.98
CA CYS A 26 18.72 21.09 -21.40
C CYS A 26 18.77 19.89 -20.45
N GLY A 27 19.63 19.96 -19.43
CA GLY A 27 19.52 19.06 -18.29
C GLY A 27 18.26 19.43 -17.53
N ALA A 28 17.16 18.69 -17.70
CA ALA A 28 16.04 18.78 -16.79
C ALA A 28 16.58 18.59 -15.38
N ALA A 29 16.19 19.43 -14.42
CA ALA A 29 16.60 19.31 -13.03
C ALA A 29 16.04 17.99 -12.48
N ILE A 30 16.77 16.90 -12.64
CA ILE A 30 16.46 15.62 -12.01
C ILE A 30 16.55 15.84 -10.51
N ALA A 31 15.49 15.47 -9.79
CA ALA A 31 15.46 15.56 -8.34
C ALA A 31 16.71 14.86 -7.76
N LYS A 32 17.56 15.63 -7.08
CA LYS A 32 18.69 15.06 -6.33
C LYS A 32 18.13 14.44 -5.05
N TYR A 33 17.81 13.16 -5.11
CA TYR A 33 17.39 12.42 -3.92
C TYR A 33 18.55 12.35 -2.92
N ASP A 34 18.25 12.70 -1.67
CA ASP A 34 19.17 12.50 -0.56
C ASP A 34 19.35 11.01 -0.25
N GLU A 35 20.33 10.69 0.60
CA GLU A 35 20.63 9.32 0.98
C GLU A 35 19.44 8.63 1.66
N TYR A 36 18.68 9.38 2.47
CA TYR A 36 17.50 8.88 3.18
C TYR A 36 16.42 8.37 2.23
N LEU A 37 16.04 9.17 1.22
CA LEU A 37 15.02 8.79 0.24
C LEU A 37 15.49 7.63 -0.64
N LYS A 38 16.78 7.58 -0.98
CA LYS A 38 17.36 6.43 -1.72
C LYS A 38 17.26 5.14 -0.90
N LYS A 39 17.64 5.19 0.37
CA LYS A 39 17.54 4.04 1.27
C LYS A 39 16.08 3.57 1.42
N ARG A 40 15.15 4.52 1.65
CA ARG A 40 13.72 4.23 1.76
C ARG A 40 13.15 3.61 0.48
N ALA A 41 13.61 4.05 -0.70
CA ALA A 41 13.21 3.47 -1.97
C ALA A 41 13.71 2.03 -2.13
N GLN A 42 14.95 1.75 -1.71
CA GLN A 42 15.52 0.40 -1.74
C GLN A 42 14.77 -0.56 -0.79
N GLU A 43 14.51 -0.12 0.45
CA GLU A 43 13.72 -0.90 1.42
C GLU A 43 12.32 -1.19 0.88
N SER A 44 11.65 -0.17 0.31
CA SER A 44 10.33 -0.34 -0.31
C SER A 44 10.34 -1.33 -1.47
N LEU A 45 11.39 -1.33 -2.28
CA LEU A 45 11.55 -2.28 -3.40
C LEU A 45 11.75 -3.71 -2.87
N GLU A 46 12.58 -3.88 -1.84
CA GLU A 46 12.83 -5.17 -1.22
C GLU A 46 11.53 -5.76 -0.63
N GLU A 47 10.77 -4.95 0.12
CA GLU A 47 9.48 -5.38 0.67
C GLU A 47 8.44 -5.68 -0.42
N SER A 48 8.39 -4.87 -1.47
CA SER A 48 7.52 -5.14 -2.62
C SER A 48 7.86 -6.45 -3.31
N ARG A 49 9.17 -6.78 -3.43
CA ARG A 49 9.62 -8.07 -3.96
C ARG A 49 9.25 -9.24 -3.06
N LYS A 50 9.31 -9.08 -1.74
CA LYS A 50 8.86 -10.11 -0.78
C LYS A 50 7.35 -10.34 -0.82
N ALA A 51 6.58 -9.28 -1.07
CA ALA A 51 5.12 -9.35 -1.20
C ALA A 51 4.65 -9.89 -2.57
N PHE A 52 5.53 -9.92 -3.57
CA PHE A 52 5.20 -10.41 -4.90
C PHE A 52 4.85 -11.90 -4.87
N ASN A 53 3.65 -12.23 -5.35
CA ASN A 53 3.22 -13.60 -5.57
C ASN A 53 3.33 -13.94 -7.06
N PRO A 54 4.14 -14.93 -7.47
CA PRO A 54 4.25 -15.33 -8.87
C PRO A 54 2.96 -15.93 -9.44
N ASN A 55 2.06 -16.43 -8.58
CA ASN A 55 0.78 -17.03 -8.97
C ASN A 55 -0.40 -16.27 -8.32
N PRO A 56 -0.78 -15.09 -8.82
CA PRO A 56 -1.86 -14.28 -8.23
C PRO A 56 -3.24 -14.92 -8.39
N GLU A 57 -3.41 -15.83 -9.36
CA GLU A 57 -4.69 -16.50 -9.64
C GLU A 57 -5.12 -17.42 -8.51
N GLU A 58 -4.18 -18.10 -7.84
CA GLU A 58 -4.46 -18.94 -6.67
C GLU A 58 -5.15 -18.16 -5.52
N LEU A 59 -4.78 -16.90 -5.32
CA LEU A 59 -5.43 -16.05 -4.33
C LEU A 59 -6.84 -15.61 -4.75
N ALA A 60 -7.07 -15.48 -6.06
CA ALA A 60 -8.39 -15.18 -6.59
C ALA A 60 -9.30 -16.42 -6.50
N ASP A 61 -8.77 -17.60 -6.80
CA ASP A 61 -9.47 -18.88 -6.70
C ASP A 61 -9.84 -19.20 -5.25
N ASP A 62 -8.90 -19.06 -4.30
CA ASP A 62 -9.18 -19.21 -2.85
C ASP A 62 -10.30 -18.27 -2.39
N LEU A 63 -10.28 -17.00 -2.84
CA LEU A 63 -11.36 -16.07 -2.51
C LEU A 63 -12.69 -16.48 -3.16
N ASN A 64 -12.67 -16.94 -4.41
CA ASN A 64 -13.87 -17.41 -5.11
C ASN A 64 -14.48 -18.63 -4.41
N ASP A 65 -13.65 -19.57 -3.96
CA ASP A 65 -14.07 -20.75 -3.23
C ASP A 65 -14.74 -20.36 -1.90
N GLN A 66 -14.12 -19.45 -1.14
CA GLN A 66 -14.70 -18.94 0.11
C GLN A 66 -16.02 -18.19 -0.12
N VAL A 67 -16.13 -17.41 -1.20
CA VAL A 67 -17.39 -16.75 -1.57
C VAL A 67 -18.44 -17.78 -1.96
N SER A 68 -18.06 -18.81 -2.73
CA SER A 68 -18.96 -19.90 -3.09
C SER A 68 -19.49 -20.60 -1.83
N GLU A 69 -18.61 -20.93 -0.88
CA GLU A 69 -18.98 -21.54 0.41
C GLU A 69 -19.97 -20.68 1.21
N THR A 70 -19.75 -19.37 1.29
CA THR A 70 -20.66 -18.50 2.04
C THR A 70 -22.02 -18.30 1.37
N LEU A 71 -22.09 -18.46 0.04
CA LEU A 71 -23.30 -18.39 -0.76
C LEU A 71 -24.04 -19.73 -0.82
N THR A 72 -23.33 -20.85 -0.73
CA THR A 72 -23.98 -22.16 -0.61
C THR A 72 -24.66 -22.25 0.74
N PRO A 73 -26.00 -22.39 0.80
CA PRO A 73 -26.66 -22.75 2.03
C PRO A 73 -26.20 -24.16 2.38
N GLU A 74 -25.57 -24.36 3.53
CA GLU A 74 -25.24 -25.69 4.04
C GLU A 74 -26.49 -26.61 3.99
N GLY A 75 -26.54 -27.48 2.99
CA GLY A 75 -27.58 -28.48 2.81
C GLY A 75 -28.94 -27.94 2.37
N GLY A 76 -29.67 -28.73 1.58
CA GLY A 76 -31.06 -28.49 1.16
C GLY A 76 -32.11 -28.47 2.28
N LYS A 77 -31.81 -27.88 3.43
CA LYS A 77 -32.77 -27.58 4.49
C LYS A 77 -32.79 -26.09 4.72
N ARG A 78 -33.83 -25.46 4.17
CA ARG A 78 -34.36 -24.17 4.62
C ARG A 78 -34.73 -24.31 6.11
N ASN A 79 -33.75 -24.19 7.01
CA ASN A 79 -34.01 -24.10 8.44
C ASN A 79 -34.61 -22.71 8.70
N LEU A 80 -35.92 -22.60 8.48
CA LEU A 80 -36.77 -21.45 8.80
C LEU A 80 -36.94 -21.27 10.33
N ARG A 81 -35.94 -21.67 11.12
CA ARG A 81 -35.93 -21.55 12.58
C ARG A 81 -34.66 -20.80 13.02
N GLN A 82 -34.88 -19.53 13.33
CA GLN A 82 -34.19 -18.74 14.37
C GLN A 82 -32.64 -18.62 14.33
N GLY A 83 -32.16 -17.41 14.04
CA GLY A 83 -31.05 -16.80 14.80
C GLY A 83 -29.60 -16.95 14.33
N GLY A 84 -29.32 -17.54 13.16
CA GLY A 84 -27.94 -17.64 12.64
C GLY A 84 -27.35 -16.32 12.13
N CYS A 85 -26.01 -16.23 12.08
CA CYS A 85 -25.32 -15.08 11.52
C CYS A 85 -25.62 -14.92 10.01
N LYS A 86 -26.05 -13.72 9.60
CA LYS A 86 -26.55 -13.43 8.25
C LYS A 86 -25.49 -12.91 7.27
N ALA A 87 -24.23 -12.82 7.69
CA ALA A 87 -23.16 -12.30 6.84
C ALA A 87 -22.88 -13.28 5.68
N THR A 88 -23.01 -12.78 4.45
CA THR A 88 -22.82 -13.54 3.21
C THR A 88 -21.45 -13.30 2.57
N ASN A 89 -20.75 -12.24 2.95
CA ASN A 89 -19.36 -12.01 2.54
C ASN A 89 -18.41 -12.75 3.51
N PRO A 90 -17.42 -13.53 3.03
CA PRO A 90 -16.51 -14.30 3.90
C PRO A 90 -15.71 -13.44 4.88
N ILE A 91 -15.30 -12.22 4.49
CA ILE A 91 -14.62 -11.28 5.38
C ILE A 91 -15.55 -10.88 6.52
N ASP A 92 -16.79 -10.51 6.19
CA ASP A 92 -17.77 -10.08 7.19
C ASP A 92 -18.23 -11.23 8.07
N ARG A 93 -18.36 -12.43 7.52
CA ARG A 93 -18.72 -13.64 8.28
C ARG A 93 -17.67 -13.93 9.36
N CYS A 94 -16.38 -13.73 9.07
CA CYS A 94 -15.31 -13.95 10.05
C CYS A 94 -15.43 -13.11 11.33
N TRP A 95 -15.91 -11.86 11.26
CA TRP A 95 -16.00 -10.98 12.43
C TRP A 95 -17.42 -10.65 12.89
N ARG A 96 -18.39 -10.48 11.98
CA ARG A 96 -19.79 -10.18 12.37
C ARG A 96 -20.48 -11.35 13.04
N CYS A 97 -20.02 -12.56 12.78
CA CYS A 97 -20.55 -13.76 13.40
C CYS A 97 -19.87 -14.11 14.73
N ASP A 98 -18.83 -13.36 15.13
CA ASP A 98 -18.21 -13.47 16.44
C ASP A 98 -18.96 -12.57 17.44
N PRO A 99 -19.72 -13.12 18.40
CA PRO A 99 -20.44 -12.31 19.38
C PRO A 99 -19.50 -11.48 20.27
N ASN A 100 -18.23 -11.89 20.39
CA ASN A 100 -17.22 -11.24 21.22
C ASN A 100 -16.25 -10.39 20.36
N TRP A 101 -16.62 -10.03 19.12
CA TRP A 101 -15.76 -9.24 18.23
C TRP A 101 -15.30 -7.92 18.88
N ALA A 102 -16.15 -7.30 19.70
CA ALA A 102 -15.89 -6.02 20.34
C ALA A 102 -14.79 -6.11 21.41
N GLU A 103 -14.68 -7.26 22.08
CA GLU A 103 -13.62 -7.59 23.04
C GLU A 103 -12.34 -8.06 22.31
N ASN A 104 -12.51 -8.67 21.13
CA ASN A 104 -11.44 -9.28 20.34
C ASN A 104 -11.14 -8.53 19.04
N ARG A 105 -11.17 -7.19 19.05
CA ARG A 105 -11.06 -6.36 17.83
C ARG A 105 -9.83 -6.69 16.96
N LYS A 106 -8.71 -7.08 17.56
CA LYS A 106 -7.49 -7.47 16.84
C LYS A 106 -7.66 -8.72 15.96
N LYS A 107 -8.66 -9.56 16.23
CA LYS A 107 -8.99 -10.73 15.40
C LYS A 107 -9.44 -10.33 13.99
N LEU A 108 -9.92 -9.10 13.78
CA LEU A 108 -10.25 -8.60 12.43
C LEU A 108 -9.04 -8.65 11.48
N ALA A 109 -7.81 -8.56 11.99
CA ALA A 109 -6.59 -8.70 11.20
C ALA A 109 -6.41 -10.10 10.59
N GLU A 110 -7.19 -11.09 11.02
CA GLU A 110 -7.19 -12.46 10.48
C GLU A 110 -8.32 -12.68 9.47
N CYS A 111 -9.23 -11.70 9.32
CA CYS A 111 -10.39 -11.80 8.45
C CYS A 111 -10.13 -11.28 7.02
N ALA A 112 -8.98 -10.67 6.76
CA ALA A 112 -8.62 -10.20 5.42
C ALA A 112 -8.50 -11.38 4.43
N ARG A 113 -8.95 -11.18 3.19
CA ARG A 113 -8.91 -12.17 2.10
C ARG A 113 -8.39 -11.54 0.81
N GLY A 114 -8.07 -12.36 -0.18
CA GLY A 114 -7.51 -11.93 -1.48
C GLY A 114 -6.09 -11.37 -1.35
N PHE A 115 -5.71 -10.42 -2.21
CA PHE A 115 -4.35 -9.88 -2.24
C PHE A 115 -3.89 -9.20 -0.94
N GLY A 116 -4.84 -8.72 -0.13
CA GLY A 116 -4.57 -8.11 1.17
C GLY A 116 -4.53 -9.08 2.35
N HIS A 117 -4.64 -10.40 2.14
CA HIS A 117 -4.82 -11.37 3.24
C HIS A 117 -3.70 -11.37 4.30
N ARG A 118 -2.50 -10.88 3.96
CA ARG A 118 -1.36 -10.77 4.90
C ARG A 118 -1.35 -9.48 5.73
N ALA A 119 -2.31 -8.57 5.52
CA ALA A 119 -2.35 -7.30 6.24
C ALA A 119 -2.69 -7.53 7.73
N THR A 120 -1.72 -7.31 8.62
CA THR A 120 -1.91 -7.46 10.07
C THR A 120 -2.16 -6.14 10.79
N GLY A 121 -1.79 -5.01 10.20
CA GLY A 121 -1.96 -3.68 10.77
C GLY A 121 -1.43 -3.58 12.21
N GLY A 122 -2.24 -3.05 13.12
CA GLY A 122 -1.91 -2.90 14.55
C GLY A 122 -2.13 -4.15 15.42
N LYS A 123 -2.27 -5.36 14.84
CA LYS A 123 -2.60 -6.60 15.60
C LYS A 123 -1.70 -6.81 16.82
N SER A 124 -0.39 -6.64 16.65
CA SER A 124 0.60 -6.80 17.73
C SER A 124 0.85 -5.52 18.55
N GLY A 125 0.24 -4.40 18.17
CA GLY A 125 0.40 -3.10 18.83
C GLY A 125 -0.48 -2.93 20.07
N LYS A 126 -0.36 -1.80 20.76
CA LYS A 126 -1.29 -1.43 21.85
C LYS A 126 -2.55 -0.79 21.27
N TYR A 127 -3.65 -0.86 22.00
CA TYR A 127 -4.81 -0.04 21.67
C TYR A 127 -4.49 1.42 21.97
N TYR A 128 -4.90 2.31 21.06
CA TYR A 128 -4.90 3.74 21.25
C TYR A 128 -6.35 4.22 21.15
N VAL A 129 -6.81 4.99 22.14
CA VAL A 129 -8.18 5.51 22.19
C VAL A 129 -8.11 7.01 21.93
N VAL A 130 -8.76 7.44 20.86
CA VAL A 130 -8.91 8.86 20.53
C VAL A 130 -10.03 9.43 21.39
N THR A 131 -9.72 10.43 22.21
CA THR A 131 -10.68 11.09 23.11
C THR A 131 -11.10 12.48 22.63
N ASP A 132 -10.29 13.13 21.78
CA ASP A 132 -10.56 14.43 21.17
C ASP A 132 -10.46 14.32 19.64
N PRO A 133 -11.49 14.73 18.88
CA PRO A 133 -11.47 14.74 17.41
C PRO A 133 -10.80 15.98 16.79
N SER A 134 -10.32 16.94 17.59
CA SER A 134 -9.66 18.15 17.08
C SER A 134 -8.41 17.79 16.26
N ASP A 135 -7.99 18.63 15.31
CA ASP A 135 -6.75 18.45 14.52
C ASP A 135 -5.79 19.62 14.81
N ALA A 136 -5.18 19.63 15.99
CA ALA A 136 -4.23 20.68 16.35
C ALA A 136 -2.92 20.52 15.55
N THR A 137 -2.49 21.58 14.89
CA THR A 137 -1.20 21.62 14.18
C THR A 137 -0.06 21.40 15.18
N TRP A 138 0.88 20.51 14.84
CA TRP A 138 2.10 20.23 15.61
C TRP A 138 2.77 21.51 16.12
N THR A 139 2.52 21.86 17.38
CA THR A 139 3.41 22.74 18.15
C THR A 139 4.16 21.85 19.12
N SER A 140 5.45 22.11 19.32
CA SER A 140 6.37 21.31 20.14
C SER A 140 6.00 21.22 21.63
N GLN A 141 4.79 21.63 22.03
CA GLN A 141 4.34 21.75 23.41
C GLN A 141 3.02 21.03 23.72
N SER A 142 2.32 20.40 22.77
CA SER A 142 1.06 19.69 23.10
C SER A 142 1.08 18.23 22.65
N LEU A 143 0.77 17.34 23.58
CA LEU A 143 0.25 16.01 23.29
C LEU A 143 -1.12 16.20 22.60
N GLU A 144 -1.55 15.19 21.82
CA GLU A 144 -2.76 15.17 20.95
C GLU A 144 -2.53 15.79 19.57
N PRO A 145 -3.36 15.53 18.55
CA PRO A 145 -4.01 14.29 18.07
C PRO A 145 -3.32 13.55 16.89
N PRO A 146 -2.45 14.14 16.01
CA PRO A 146 -1.77 13.35 14.96
C PRO A 146 -0.77 12.34 15.51
N HIS A 147 -0.52 12.39 16.82
CA HIS A 147 0.28 11.40 17.52
C HIS A 147 -0.24 9.98 17.30
N ALA A 148 -1.56 9.73 17.30
CA ALA A 148 -2.12 8.38 17.21
C ALA A 148 -1.63 7.57 15.99
N VAL A 149 -1.57 8.23 14.83
CA VAL A 149 -1.25 7.60 13.54
C VAL A 149 0.25 7.56 13.28
N ILE A 150 1.01 8.50 13.85
CA ILE A 150 2.45 8.70 13.60
C ILE A 150 3.32 7.99 14.66
N GLN A 151 2.72 7.23 15.60
CA GLN A 151 3.49 6.55 16.64
C GLN A 151 4.45 5.54 16.05
N LYS A 152 5.72 5.65 16.46
CA LYS A 152 6.66 4.54 16.30
C LYS A 152 6.28 3.44 17.31
N PRO A 153 6.40 2.16 16.95
CA PRO A 153 6.23 1.07 17.90
C PRO A 153 7.17 1.28 19.11
N CYS A 154 6.66 1.15 20.34
CA CYS A 154 7.51 1.20 21.54
C CYS A 154 8.61 0.11 21.42
N GLY A 155 9.88 0.54 21.40
CA GLY A 155 11.04 -0.36 21.28
C GLY A 155 11.87 -0.20 20.01
N SER A 156 11.50 0.67 19.08
CA SER A 156 12.19 0.83 17.78
C SER A 156 13.53 1.61 17.82
N TYR A 157 14.20 1.69 18.97
CA TYR A 157 15.62 2.06 19.01
C TYR A 157 16.47 0.80 18.87
N LEU A 158 16.34 0.06 17.76
CA LEU A 158 17.28 -0.94 17.25
C LEU A 158 16.80 -1.30 15.82
N PRO A 159 17.72 -1.69 14.92
CA PRO A 159 17.56 -1.52 13.47
C PRO A 159 16.42 -2.36 12.91
N THR A 160 15.80 -1.78 11.87
CA THR A 160 14.74 -2.32 11.03
C THR A 160 14.96 -3.77 10.64
N THR A 161 14.42 -4.68 11.43
CA THR A 161 13.95 -5.98 10.96
C THR A 161 12.56 -6.16 11.55
N TRP A 162 11.54 -5.88 10.74
CA TRP A 162 10.24 -6.49 10.97
C TRP A 162 10.45 -7.99 10.71
N SER A 163 10.80 -8.73 11.76
CA SER A 163 10.87 -10.18 11.72
C SER A 163 9.44 -10.69 11.61
N SER A 164 9.07 -11.08 10.39
CA SER A 164 7.90 -11.92 10.14
C SER A 164 8.17 -13.31 10.72
N ARG A 165 7.31 -13.72 11.64
CA ARG A 165 7.10 -15.11 12.01
C ARG A 165 5.63 -15.44 11.77
#